data_AF-Q86MR7-F1
#
_entry.id   AF-Q86MR7-F1
#
_cell.length_a   1.000
_cell.length_b   1.000
_cell.length_c   1.000
_cell.angle_alpha   90.00
_cell.angle_beta   90.00
_cell.angle_gamma   90.00
#
_symmetry.space_group_name_H-M   'P 1'
#
loop_
_entity.id
_entity.type
_entity.pdbx_description
1 polymer ?
#
loop_
_entity_poly.entity_id
_entity_poly.type
_entity_poly.pdbx_seq_one_letter_code
_entity_poly.pdbx_strand_id
1 'polypeptide(L)'
;NLEYLLSGRGGQFEQVPDDKASDSFLGDVLVAAKKEAENIKKLYETNNRKSKIDVNDEATICRAIRYSFADIGDIIRGTDLWDINGDVTGVQSNLQTVFGKIKKQFNGKYTNDSKHTQLRADWWEANRKQIWQAMTCPQNGIKCDKDPPLD
;
A
#
# COMPACT_ATOMS: atom_id res chain seq x y z
N ASN A 1 -5.74 0.94 -8.64
CA ASN A 1 -5.66 0.92 -7.15
C ASN A 1 -5.73 -0.56 -6.74
N LEU A 2 -5.52 -0.88 -5.46
CA LEU A 2 -5.49 -2.27 -4.99
C LEU A 2 -6.83 -3.01 -5.23
N GLU A 3 -7.92 -2.28 -5.44
CA GLU A 3 -9.24 -2.84 -5.76
C GLU A 3 -9.33 -3.52 -7.13
N TYR A 4 -8.50 -3.14 -8.10
CA TYR A 4 -8.52 -3.65 -9.48
C TYR A 4 -7.42 -4.69 -9.77
N LEU A 5 -6.79 -5.27 -8.74
CA LEU A 5 -5.69 -6.22 -8.90
C LEU A 5 -6.08 -7.54 -9.60
N LEU A 6 -7.33 -8.00 -9.42
CA LEU A 6 -7.77 -9.32 -9.87
C LEU A 6 -8.60 -9.27 -11.16
N SER A 7 -8.64 -10.40 -11.87
CA SER A 7 -9.25 -10.58 -13.21
C SER A 7 -10.71 -10.13 -13.29
N GLY A 8 -11.51 -10.43 -12.26
CA GLY A 8 -12.91 -9.98 -12.16
C GLY A 8 -13.11 -8.47 -12.04
N ARG A 9 -12.03 -7.71 -11.87
CA ARG A 9 -12.03 -6.24 -11.74
C ARG A 9 -11.02 -5.58 -12.70
N GLY A 10 -10.65 -6.26 -13.79
CA GLY A 10 -9.76 -5.70 -14.82
C GLY A 10 -8.26 -5.89 -14.58
N GLY A 11 -7.87 -6.66 -13.56
CA GLY A 11 -6.47 -7.01 -13.29
C GLY A 11 -5.99 -8.28 -14.01
N GLN A 12 -4.68 -8.53 -14.01
CA GLN A 12 -4.08 -9.74 -14.61
C GLN A 12 -3.24 -10.55 -13.60
N PHE A 13 -3.35 -10.23 -12.31
CA PHE A 13 -2.51 -10.84 -11.27
C PHE A 13 -2.62 -12.37 -11.20
N GLU A 14 -3.80 -12.92 -11.47
CA GLU A 14 -4.02 -14.37 -11.49
C GLU A 14 -3.21 -15.10 -12.59
N GLN A 15 -2.79 -14.38 -13.63
CA GLN A 15 -1.98 -14.92 -14.73
C GLN A 15 -0.46 -14.82 -14.46
N VAL A 16 -0.05 -14.04 -13.45
CA VAL A 16 1.36 -13.90 -13.06
C VAL A 16 1.92 -15.25 -12.58
N PRO A 17 3.11 -15.68 -12.99
CA PRO A 17 3.73 -16.89 -12.44
C PRO A 17 3.85 -16.87 -10.91
N ASP A 18 3.69 -18.03 -10.26
CA ASP A 18 3.67 -18.10 -8.79
C ASP A 18 4.97 -17.55 -8.18
N ASP A 19 6.14 -17.70 -8.81
CA ASP A 19 7.45 -17.18 -8.40
C ASP A 19 7.62 -15.67 -8.59
N LYS A 20 6.72 -15.03 -9.34
CA LYS A 20 6.71 -13.57 -9.61
C LYS A 20 5.58 -12.83 -8.88
N ALA A 21 4.67 -13.56 -8.25
CA ALA A 21 3.49 -12.99 -7.59
C ALA A 21 3.84 -11.89 -6.57
N SER A 22 4.85 -12.11 -5.72
CA SER A 22 5.25 -11.12 -4.71
C SER A 22 5.80 -9.83 -5.34
N ASP A 23 6.69 -9.96 -6.34
CA ASP A 23 7.30 -8.81 -7.02
C ASP A 23 6.26 -8.01 -7.82
N SER A 24 5.35 -8.70 -8.51
CA SER A 24 4.26 -8.05 -9.24
C SER A 24 3.32 -7.30 -8.29
N PHE A 25 2.95 -7.92 -7.17
CA PHE A 25 2.10 -7.27 -6.17
C PHE A 25 2.79 -6.04 -5.56
N LEU A 26 4.09 -6.14 -5.25
CA LEU A 26 4.87 -4.99 -4.79
C LEU A 26 4.82 -3.85 -5.82
N GLY A 27 4.99 -4.14 -7.11
CA GLY A 27 4.89 -3.14 -8.17
C GLY A 27 3.58 -2.36 -8.14
N ASP A 28 2.44 -3.06 -8.00
CA ASP A 28 1.13 -2.41 -7.90
C ASP A 28 0.98 -1.56 -6.63
N VAL A 29 1.49 -2.05 -5.49
CA VAL A 29 1.50 -1.31 -4.22
C VAL A 29 2.34 -0.04 -4.33
N LEU A 30 3.52 -0.10 -4.96
CA LEU A 30 4.38 1.08 -5.18
C LEU A 30 3.68 2.13 -6.05
N VAL A 31 2.99 1.70 -7.12
CA VAL A 31 2.22 2.61 -7.97
C VAL A 31 1.06 3.24 -7.21
N ALA A 32 0.35 2.46 -6.39
CA ALA A 32 -0.74 2.97 -5.56
C ALA A 32 -0.24 3.98 -4.53
N ALA A 33 0.83 3.66 -3.80
CA ALA A 33 1.44 4.51 -2.79
C ALA A 33 1.94 5.84 -3.38
N LYS A 34 2.60 5.79 -4.55
CA LYS A 34 3.02 7.00 -5.27
C LYS A 34 1.83 7.89 -5.62
N LYS A 35 0.78 7.32 -6.22
CA LYS A 35 -0.43 8.07 -6.62
C LYS A 35 -1.16 8.67 -5.42
N GLU A 36 -1.18 7.95 -4.30
CA GLU A 36 -1.77 8.44 -3.06
C GLU A 36 -1.04 9.68 -2.54
N ALA A 37 0.29 9.65 -2.50
CA ALA A 37 1.08 10.82 -2.10
C ALA A 37 0.91 12.02 -3.05
N GLU A 38 0.83 11.78 -4.37
CA GLU A 38 0.52 12.81 -5.37
C GLU A 38 -0.87 13.41 -5.15
N ASN A 39 -1.88 12.58 -4.86
CA ASN A 39 -3.23 13.02 -4.57
C ASN A 39 -3.32 13.86 -3.29
N ILE A 40 -2.67 13.43 -2.21
CA ILE A 40 -2.61 14.18 -0.95
C ILE A 40 -2.06 15.58 -1.19
N LYS A 41 -0.94 15.69 -1.91
CA LYS A 41 -0.34 16.97 -2.26
C LYS A 41 -1.28 17.83 -3.09
N LYS A 42 -1.86 17.27 -4.16
CA LYS A 42 -2.78 17.99 -5.05
C LYS A 42 -4.04 18.48 -4.31
N LEU A 43 -4.60 17.65 -3.43
CA LEU A 43 -5.75 18.01 -2.59
C LEU A 43 -5.39 19.13 -1.62
N TYR A 44 -4.20 19.07 -1.00
CA TYR A 44 -3.71 20.14 -0.14
C TYR A 44 -3.56 21.46 -0.90
N GLU A 45 -2.93 21.45 -2.08
CA GLU A 45 -2.76 22.63 -2.94
C GLU A 45 -4.11 23.23 -3.33
N THR A 46 -5.06 22.38 -3.74
CA THR A 46 -6.41 22.78 -4.18
C THR A 46 -7.21 23.39 -3.03
N ASN A 47 -7.27 22.71 -1.89
CA ASN A 47 -8.08 23.14 -0.74
C ASN A 47 -7.53 24.42 -0.08
N ASN A 48 -6.22 24.62 -0.12
CA ASN A 48 -5.57 25.80 0.45
C ASN A 48 -5.27 26.90 -0.59
N ARG A 49 -5.67 26.71 -1.86
CA ARG A 49 -5.40 27.63 -2.99
C ARG A 49 -3.92 28.02 -3.10
N LYS A 50 -3.02 27.06 -2.85
CA LYS A 50 -1.57 27.26 -2.84
C LYS A 50 -1.00 26.94 -4.23
N SER A 51 -0.24 27.89 -4.78
CA SER A 51 0.55 27.68 -6.02
C SER A 51 2.00 27.29 -5.75
N LYS A 52 2.46 27.44 -4.49
CA LYS A 52 3.77 27.04 -4.00
C LYS A 52 3.62 26.47 -2.59
N ILE A 53 4.39 25.44 -2.30
CA ILE A 53 4.47 24.78 -1.00
C ILE A 53 5.62 25.42 -0.21
N ASP A 54 5.31 25.93 0.99
CA ASP A 54 6.31 26.40 1.96
C ASP A 54 6.67 25.31 3.00
N VAL A 55 7.61 25.60 3.89
CA VAL A 55 8.10 24.62 4.88
C VAL A 55 7.00 24.12 5.85
N ASN A 56 6.01 24.95 6.18
CA ASN A 56 4.92 24.55 7.07
C ASN A 56 3.90 23.68 6.31
N ASP A 57 3.70 23.97 5.02
CA ASP A 57 2.91 23.12 4.12
C ASP A 57 3.58 21.74 3.95
N GLU A 58 4.90 21.68 3.76
CA GLU A 58 5.67 20.42 3.66
C GLU A 58 5.44 19.55 4.90
N ALA A 59 5.54 20.12 6.10
CA ALA A 59 5.31 19.39 7.35
C ALA A 59 3.89 18.82 7.45
N THR A 60 2.90 19.56 6.97
CA THR A 60 1.48 19.16 6.99
C THR A 60 1.20 18.05 5.97
N ILE A 61 1.69 18.20 4.74
CA ILE A 61 1.60 17.18 3.68
C ILE A 61 2.28 15.89 4.15
N CYS A 62 3.48 16.00 4.74
CA CYS A 62 4.18 14.84 5.26
C CYS A 62 3.42 14.16 6.39
N ARG A 63 2.71 14.90 7.24
CA ARG A 63 1.85 14.28 8.26
C ARG A 63 0.73 13.47 7.62
N ALA A 64 0.06 14.01 6.61
CA ALA A 64 -0.97 13.27 5.87
C ALA A 64 -0.40 12.02 5.17
N ILE A 65 0.77 12.12 4.55
CA ILE A 65 1.45 10.98 3.94
C ILE A 65 1.81 9.90 4.95
N ARG A 66 2.25 10.26 6.18
CA ARG A 66 2.51 9.28 7.25
C ARG A 66 1.24 8.53 7.65
N TYR A 67 0.10 9.21 7.73
CA TYR A 67 -1.17 8.56 8.02
C TYR A 67 -1.59 7.62 6.88
N SER A 68 -1.57 8.08 5.62
CA SER A 68 -1.89 7.20 4.48
C SER A 68 -0.92 6.01 4.35
N PHE A 69 0.36 6.17 4.72
CA PHE A 69 1.30 5.06 4.78
C PHE A 69 0.89 4.00 5.81
N ALA A 70 0.48 4.43 7.01
CA ALA A 70 -0.03 3.54 8.04
C ALA A 70 -1.31 2.83 7.57
N ASP A 71 -2.24 3.57 6.96
CA ASP A 71 -3.49 3.01 6.42
C ASP A 71 -3.22 1.96 5.33
N ILE A 72 -2.30 2.22 4.39
CA ILE A 72 -1.86 1.23 3.40
C ILE A 72 -1.30 -0.01 4.10
N GLY A 73 -0.49 0.18 5.14
CA GLY A 73 0.04 -0.91 5.96
C GLY A 73 -1.05 -1.73 6.63
N ASP A 74 -2.06 -1.09 7.22
CA ASP A 74 -3.17 -1.77 7.88
C ASP A 74 -4.07 -2.52 6.89
N ILE A 75 -4.34 -1.93 5.71
CA ILE A 75 -5.04 -2.61 4.62
C ILE A 75 -4.25 -3.85 4.19
N ILE A 76 -2.94 -3.73 3.96
CA ILE A 76 -2.09 -4.84 3.51
C ILE A 76 -1.95 -5.92 4.57
N ARG A 77 -1.85 -5.57 5.86
CA ARG A 77 -1.74 -6.54 6.96
C ARG A 77 -3.08 -7.19 7.32
N GLY A 78 -4.19 -6.54 6.96
CA GLY A 78 -5.54 -6.99 7.33
C GLY A 78 -5.90 -6.64 8.77
N THR A 79 -5.27 -5.60 9.32
CA THR A 79 -5.54 -5.00 10.64
C THR A 79 -6.48 -3.81 10.55
N ASP A 80 -6.81 -3.37 9.33
CA ASP A 80 -7.72 -2.24 9.09
C ASP A 80 -9.11 -2.50 9.68
N LEU A 81 -9.59 -1.55 10.48
CA LEU A 81 -10.84 -1.63 11.25
C LEU A 81 -12.09 -1.43 10.37
N TRP A 82 -11.95 -1.04 9.10
CA TRP A 82 -13.08 -0.82 8.18
C TRP A 82 -13.83 -2.09 7.74
N ASP A 83 -13.39 -3.28 8.16
CA ASP A 83 -14.03 -4.57 7.87
C ASP A 83 -15.46 -4.72 8.48
N ILE A 84 -15.93 -3.72 9.23
CA ILE A 84 -17.23 -3.73 9.93
C ILE A 84 -18.40 -3.33 8.99
N ASN A 85 -18.16 -2.61 7.89
CA ASN A 85 -19.23 -1.99 7.08
C ASN A 85 -19.36 -2.50 5.63
N GLY A 86 -18.74 -3.62 5.27
CA GLY A 86 -19.04 -4.35 4.03
C GLY A 86 -18.35 -3.88 2.74
N ASP A 87 -17.95 -2.61 2.61
CA ASP A 87 -17.36 -2.07 1.36
C ASP A 87 -15.89 -2.51 1.15
N VAL A 88 -15.15 -2.70 2.24
CA VAL A 88 -13.72 -3.13 2.22
C VAL A 88 -13.56 -4.65 2.07
N THR A 89 -14.66 -5.40 2.15
CA THR A 89 -14.66 -6.87 2.02
C THR A 89 -14.06 -7.33 0.69
N GLY A 90 -14.27 -6.56 -0.38
CA GLY A 90 -13.70 -6.86 -1.69
C GLY A 90 -12.18 -6.74 -1.74
N VAL A 91 -11.61 -5.71 -1.11
CA VAL A 91 -10.15 -5.52 -1.06
C VAL A 91 -9.51 -6.60 -0.19
N GLN A 92 -10.08 -6.89 0.99
CA GLN A 92 -9.55 -7.92 1.86
C GLN A 92 -9.63 -9.33 1.23
N SER A 93 -10.73 -9.65 0.54
CA SER A 93 -10.87 -10.90 -0.22
C SER A 93 -9.85 -11.01 -1.37
N ASN A 94 -9.63 -9.89 -2.09
CA ASN A 94 -8.62 -9.84 -3.14
C ASN A 94 -7.21 -10.06 -2.56
N LEU A 95 -6.89 -9.41 -1.45
CA LEU A 95 -5.61 -9.58 -0.76
C LEU A 95 -5.42 -11.01 -0.26
N GLN A 96 -6.46 -11.65 0.29
CA GLN A 96 -6.40 -13.08 0.65
C GLN A 96 -6.04 -13.95 -0.56
N THR A 97 -6.65 -13.70 -1.71
CA THR A 97 -6.35 -14.42 -2.96
C THR A 97 -4.90 -14.18 -3.41
N VAL A 98 -4.44 -12.92 -3.41
CA VAL A 98 -3.07 -12.53 -3.74
C VAL A 98 -2.07 -13.23 -2.82
N PHE A 99 -2.27 -13.16 -1.51
CA PHE A 99 -1.36 -13.74 -0.54
C PHE A 99 -1.43 -15.27 -0.52
N GLY A 100 -2.57 -15.88 -0.88
CA GLY A 100 -2.68 -17.31 -1.09
C GLY A 100 -1.81 -17.79 -2.26
N LYS A 101 -1.68 -16.98 -3.30
CA LYS A 101 -0.75 -17.23 -4.41
C LYS A 101 0.71 -17.02 -4.00
N ILE A 102 1.03 -15.90 -3.34
CA ILE A 102 2.38 -15.61 -2.81
C ILE A 102 2.86 -16.73 -1.85
N LYS A 103 1.96 -17.25 -1.01
CA LYS A 103 2.26 -18.33 -0.05
C LYS A 103 2.83 -19.59 -0.72
N LYS A 104 2.44 -19.89 -1.96
CA LYS A 104 2.94 -21.07 -2.70
C LYS A 104 4.45 -21.07 -2.89
N GLN A 105 5.11 -19.92 -2.81
CA GLN A 105 6.56 -19.78 -2.89
C GLN A 105 7.31 -20.32 -1.65
N PHE A 106 6.62 -20.49 -0.51
CA PHE A 106 7.26 -20.70 0.79
C PHE A 106 7.27 -22.15 1.30
N ASN A 107 7.10 -23.16 0.42
CA ASN A 107 7.27 -24.59 0.71
C ASN A 107 6.72 -25.05 2.09
N GLY A 108 5.46 -24.69 2.40
CA GLY A 108 4.81 -25.12 3.64
C GLY A 108 5.03 -24.23 4.88
N LYS A 109 5.64 -23.05 4.74
CA LYS A 109 5.53 -21.99 5.76
C LYS A 109 4.15 -21.30 5.69
N TYR A 110 3.78 -20.62 6.78
CA TYR A 110 2.52 -19.87 6.90
C TYR A 110 1.24 -20.72 6.74
N THR A 111 1.27 -22.00 7.13
CA THR A 111 0.17 -22.97 6.91
C THR A 111 -1.06 -22.76 7.78
N ASN A 112 -0.89 -22.18 8.97
CA ASN A 112 -1.91 -22.22 10.03
C ASN A 112 -2.89 -21.04 10.02
N ASP A 113 -2.93 -20.26 8.93
CA ASP A 113 -3.78 -19.08 8.82
C ASP A 113 -4.36 -18.92 7.40
N SER A 114 -5.68 -18.95 7.31
CA SER A 114 -6.46 -18.76 6.08
C SER A 114 -6.48 -17.31 5.59
N LYS A 115 -6.30 -16.33 6.49
CA LYS A 115 -6.23 -14.91 6.15
C LYS A 115 -4.80 -14.45 5.83
N HIS A 116 -3.82 -15.32 6.05
CA HIS A 116 -2.40 -15.09 5.80
C HIS A 116 -1.81 -13.88 6.56
N THR A 117 -2.39 -13.51 7.70
CA THR A 117 -1.99 -12.36 8.55
C THR A 117 -0.50 -12.33 8.86
N GLN A 118 0.09 -13.47 9.26
CA GLN A 118 1.54 -13.54 9.52
C GLN A 118 2.36 -13.27 8.25
N LEU A 119 2.00 -13.91 7.13
CA LEU A 119 2.68 -13.69 5.84
C LEU A 119 2.53 -12.23 5.38
N ARG A 120 1.35 -11.63 5.57
CA ARG A 120 1.05 -10.25 5.22
C ARG A 120 1.86 -9.26 6.06
N ALA A 121 2.00 -9.52 7.36
CA ALA A 121 2.85 -8.73 8.26
C ALA A 121 4.33 -8.81 7.88
N ASP A 122 4.85 -10.02 7.66
CA ASP A 122 6.26 -10.22 7.26
C ASP A 122 6.53 -9.61 5.88
N TRP A 123 5.57 -9.70 4.96
CA TRP A 123 5.66 -9.07 3.64
C TRP A 123 5.64 -7.54 3.75
N TRP A 124 4.78 -6.97 4.59
CA TRP A 124 4.78 -5.53 4.84
C TRP A 124 6.13 -5.07 5.38
N GLU A 125 6.64 -5.71 6.43
CA GLU A 125 7.91 -5.34 7.05
C GLU A 125 9.08 -5.42 6.05
N ALA A 126 9.10 -6.45 5.19
CA ALA A 126 10.12 -6.58 4.16
C ALA A 126 10.09 -5.48 3.08
N ASN A 127 8.92 -4.85 2.85
CA ASN A 127 8.70 -3.94 1.72
C ASN A 127 8.38 -2.49 2.12
N ARG A 128 8.01 -2.22 3.38
CA ARG A 128 7.54 -0.92 3.88
C ARG A 128 8.49 0.24 3.55
N LYS A 129 9.80 -0.03 3.54
CA LYS A 129 10.82 0.97 3.19
C LYS A 129 10.73 1.39 1.72
N GLN A 130 10.54 0.44 0.81
CA GLN A 130 10.37 0.73 -0.62
C GLN A 130 9.06 1.47 -0.87
N ILE A 131 7.99 1.08 -0.15
CA ILE A 131 6.68 1.74 -0.22
C ILE A 131 6.78 3.19 0.27
N TRP A 132 7.45 3.43 1.39
CA TRP A 132 7.70 4.79 1.90
C TRP A 132 8.49 5.64 0.90
N GLN A 133 9.52 5.07 0.28
CA GLN A 133 10.30 5.76 -0.76
C GLN A 133 9.44 6.13 -1.98
N ALA A 134 8.48 5.28 -2.37
CA ALA A 134 7.55 5.61 -3.45
C ALA A 134 6.62 6.78 -3.10
N MET A 135 6.17 6.87 -1.84
CA MET A 135 5.33 7.98 -1.35
C MET A 135 6.12 9.29 -1.22
N THR A 136 7.38 9.21 -0.81
CA THR A 136 8.24 10.37 -0.51
C THR A 136 9.23 10.71 -1.63
N CYS A 137 9.00 10.15 -2.82
CA CYS A 137 9.88 10.29 -3.97
C CYS A 137 10.22 11.78 -4.24
N PRO A 138 11.51 12.19 -4.17
CA PRO A 138 11.91 13.60 -4.26
C PRO A 138 11.45 14.30 -5.53
N GLN A 139 11.32 13.55 -6.62
CA GLN A 139 10.81 14.03 -7.92
C GLN A 139 9.37 14.55 -7.84
N ASN A 140 8.60 14.13 -6.83
CA ASN A 140 7.24 14.59 -6.60
C ASN A 140 7.20 15.95 -5.87
N GLY A 141 8.36 16.50 -5.50
CA GLY A 141 8.48 17.73 -4.72
C GLY A 141 7.85 17.61 -3.32
N ILE A 142 7.98 16.42 -2.73
CA ILE A 142 7.56 16.08 -1.38
C ILE A 142 8.84 15.79 -0.60
N LYS A 143 9.05 16.46 0.54
CA LYS A 143 10.23 16.28 1.39
C LYS A 143 9.79 15.85 2.79
N CYS A 144 9.75 14.55 3.00
CA CYS A 144 9.51 13.96 4.31
C CYS A 144 10.79 13.32 4.85
N ASP A 145 10.72 12.77 6.07
CA ASP A 145 11.83 12.01 6.64
C ASP A 145 12.23 10.85 5.72
N LYS A 146 13.52 10.53 5.71
CA LYS A 146 14.08 9.47 4.84
C LYS A 146 13.62 8.07 5.24
N ASP A 147 13.34 7.90 6.53
CA ASP A 147 12.93 6.62 7.10
C ASP A 147 11.41 6.56 7.24
N PRO A 148 10.80 5.38 7.03
CA PRO A 148 9.38 5.20 7.27
C PRO A 148 9.05 5.48 8.75
N PRO A 149 7.84 5.98 9.05
CA PRO A 149 7.34 6.02 10.42
C PRO A 149 7.43 4.64 11.05
N LEU A 150 7.74 4.57 12.35
CA LEU A 150 7.60 3.34 13.12
C LEU A 150 6.13 2.98 13.27
N ASP A 151 5.86 1.68 13.34
CA ASP A 151 4.52 1.14 13.61
C ASP A 151 4.14 1.30 15.08
#